data_AF-A0A3L7N5I6-F1
#
_entry.id   AF-A0A3L7N5I6-F1
#
_cell.length_a   1.000
_cell.length_b   1.000
_cell.length_c   1.000
_cell.angle_alpha   90.00
_cell.angle_beta   90.00
_cell.angle_gamma   90.00
#
_symmetry.space_group_name_H-M   'P 1'
#
loop_
_entity.id
_entity.type
_entity.pdbx_description
1 polymer ?
#
loop_
_entity_poly.entity_id
_entity_poly.type
_entity_poly.pdbx_seq_one_letter_code
_entity_poly.pdbx_strand_id
1 'polypeptide(L)'
;MDSGANLQDAKTLMAAKAMLIKAGQEFATAIEEAQSDAERFGMWLNSEGPSHWERQRRLRTEKLNMDRSALVRKEMQMTADGRPPSTVDERKTVQRSEEAVRHAEHCLRQLRKWAIEYQRVLAQFRAGFSPLSTYVDQIVPAAVISLNRMAQAIDAYISTSPVKGDSTFQILSDDATPLNLNNSDSTAHMRRGGSDAVPGTSTNE
;
A
#
# COMPACT_ATOMS: atom_id res chain seq x y z
N MET A 1 -12.93 -19.71 2.12
CA MET A 1 -12.47 -21.09 2.31
C MET A 1 -11.89 -21.55 0.98
N ASP A 2 -10.56 -21.47 0.89
CA ASP A 2 -9.64 -22.28 0.10
C ASP A 2 -10.01 -22.65 -1.35
N SER A 3 -9.84 -21.69 -2.26
CA SER A 3 -9.17 -22.00 -3.53
C SER A 3 -7.78 -21.38 -3.44
N GLY A 4 -6.81 -22.18 -2.99
CA GLY A 4 -5.41 -21.83 -3.17
C GLY A 4 -5.19 -21.56 -4.65
N ALA A 5 -4.98 -20.28 -5.01
CA ALA A 5 -4.67 -19.89 -6.37
C ALA A 5 -3.46 -20.72 -6.80
N ASN A 6 -3.69 -21.64 -7.74
CA ASN A 6 -2.65 -22.56 -8.18
C ASN A 6 -1.50 -21.72 -8.76
N LEU A 7 -0.35 -21.71 -8.07
CA LEU A 7 0.86 -20.95 -8.42
C LEU A 7 1.44 -21.34 -9.81
N GLN A 8 0.79 -22.26 -10.52
CA GLN A 8 1.11 -22.73 -11.86
C GLN A 8 0.44 -21.92 -12.98
N ASP A 9 -0.49 -21.00 -12.67
CA ASP A 9 -1.15 -20.19 -13.70
C ASP A 9 -0.40 -18.87 -13.93
N ALA A 10 0.27 -18.74 -15.08
CA ALA A 10 0.98 -17.54 -15.50
C ALA A 10 0.11 -16.27 -15.43
N LYS A 11 -1.21 -16.41 -15.59
CA LYS A 11 -2.18 -15.31 -15.46
C LYS A 11 -2.18 -14.70 -14.06
N THR A 12 -1.99 -15.50 -13.00
CA THR A 12 -1.95 -15.00 -11.62
C THR A 12 -0.72 -14.13 -11.37
N LEU A 13 0.44 -14.51 -11.93
CA LEU A 13 1.66 -13.71 -11.88
C LEU A 13 1.52 -12.39 -12.66
N MET A 14 0.85 -12.42 -13.81
CA MET A 14 0.56 -11.19 -14.58
C MET A 14 -0.40 -10.26 -13.83
N ALA A 15 -1.42 -10.81 -13.16
CA ALA A 15 -2.32 -10.04 -12.31
C ALA A 15 -1.58 -9.43 -11.10
N ALA A 16 -0.72 -10.20 -10.42
CA ALA A 16 0.10 -9.72 -9.32
C ALA A 16 1.06 -8.60 -9.79
N LYS A 17 1.67 -8.74 -10.97
CA LYS A 17 2.51 -7.71 -11.60
C LYS A 17 1.70 -6.42 -11.82
N ALA A 18 0.50 -6.52 -12.39
CA ALA A 18 -0.35 -5.35 -12.63
C ALA A 18 -0.73 -4.63 -11.32
N MET A 19 -1.09 -5.40 -10.29
CA MET A 19 -1.39 -4.86 -8.95
C MET A 19 -0.17 -4.19 -8.32
N LEU A 20 1.02 -4.79 -8.46
CA LEU A 20 2.26 -4.23 -7.91
C LEU A 20 2.66 -2.91 -8.60
N ILE A 21 2.50 -2.83 -9.92
CA ILE A 21 2.72 -1.58 -10.67
C ILE A 21 1.76 -0.49 -10.19
N LYS A 22 0.47 -0.81 -10.08
CA LYS A 22 -0.56 0.14 -9.61
C LYS A 22 -0.26 0.62 -8.19
N ALA A 23 0.06 -0.30 -7.28
CA ALA A 23 0.42 0.03 -5.90
C ALA A 23 1.68 0.92 -5.85
N GLY A 24 2.71 0.61 -6.65
CA GLY A 24 3.92 1.43 -6.73
C GLY A 24 3.62 2.87 -7.17
N GLN A 25 2.77 3.05 -8.19
CA GLN A 25 2.33 4.36 -8.65
C GLN A 25 1.54 5.11 -7.56
N GLU A 26 0.59 4.44 -6.90
CA GLU A 26 -0.20 5.02 -5.82
C GLU A 26 0.68 5.46 -4.63
N PHE A 27 1.68 4.65 -4.25
CA PHE A 27 2.64 5.01 -3.21
C PHE A 27 3.53 6.19 -3.62
N ALA A 28 4.05 6.21 -4.84
CA ALA A 28 4.87 7.31 -5.33
C ALA A 28 4.08 8.64 -5.26
N THR A 29 2.85 8.65 -5.79
CA THR A 29 1.98 9.82 -5.76
C THR A 29 1.66 10.25 -4.32
N ALA A 30 1.27 9.32 -3.45
CA ALA A 30 0.93 9.64 -2.07
C ALA A 30 2.12 10.22 -1.27
N ILE A 31 3.34 9.72 -1.53
CA ILE A 31 4.56 10.23 -0.90
C ILE A 31 4.85 11.65 -1.39
N GLU A 32 4.75 11.90 -2.70
CA GLU A 32 4.99 13.21 -3.29
C GLU A 32 3.97 14.24 -2.80
N GLU A 33 2.68 13.90 -2.77
CA GLU A 33 1.61 14.75 -2.24
C GLU A 33 1.87 15.11 -0.77
N ALA A 34 2.20 14.12 0.07
CA ALA A 34 2.48 14.35 1.48
C ALA A 34 3.71 15.26 1.70
N GLN A 35 4.75 15.10 0.87
CA GLN A 35 5.93 15.98 0.90
C GLN A 35 5.58 17.40 0.44
N SER A 36 4.83 17.54 -0.64
CA SER A 36 4.41 18.83 -1.19
C SER A 36 3.56 19.62 -0.20
N ASP A 37 2.61 18.96 0.46
CA ASP A 37 1.76 19.61 1.47
C ASP A 37 2.56 20.06 2.69
N ALA A 38 3.50 19.24 3.16
CA ALA A 38 4.39 19.60 4.25
C ALA A 38 5.27 20.81 3.89
N GLU A 39 5.83 20.83 2.68
CA GLU A 39 6.62 21.96 2.17
C GLU A 39 5.79 23.23 2.06
N ARG A 40 4.57 23.12 1.53
CA ARG A 40 3.65 24.23 1.39
C ARG A 40 3.28 24.83 2.75
N PHE A 41 3.02 23.99 3.75
CA PHE A 41 2.77 24.46 5.11
C PHE A 41 4.01 25.14 5.71
N GLY A 42 5.21 24.58 5.48
CA GLY A 42 6.46 25.20 5.86
C GLY A 42 6.65 26.59 5.23
N MET A 43 6.35 26.73 3.93
CA MET A 43 6.40 28.02 3.24
C MET A 43 5.40 29.00 3.84
N TRP A 44 4.15 28.60 4.02
CA TRP A 44 3.11 29.43 4.65
C TRP A 44 3.53 29.92 6.04
N LEU A 45 4.11 29.05 6.86
CA LEU A 45 4.53 29.37 8.22
C LEU A 45 5.66 30.40 8.27
N ASN A 46 6.50 30.46 7.23
CA ASN A 46 7.63 31.38 7.13
C ASN A 46 7.27 32.72 6.44
N SER A 47 6.29 32.74 5.53
CA SER A 47 5.96 33.92 4.74
C SER A 47 4.56 34.47 5.04
N GLU A 48 3.52 33.75 4.61
CA GLU A 48 2.14 34.22 4.60
C GLU A 48 1.55 34.36 6.00
N GLY A 49 1.77 33.38 6.88
CA GLY A 49 1.28 33.37 8.25
C GLY A 49 1.76 34.60 9.05
N PRO A 50 3.08 34.85 9.16
CA PRO A 50 3.61 36.03 9.83
C PRO A 50 3.09 37.35 9.23
N SER A 51 3.03 37.44 7.89
CA SER A 51 2.52 38.63 7.20
C SER A 51 1.04 38.91 7.52
N HIS A 52 0.21 37.87 7.51
CA HIS A 52 -1.20 37.96 7.88
C HIS A 52 -1.37 38.47 9.32
N TRP A 53 -0.69 37.84 10.28
CA TRP A 53 -0.83 38.21 11.68
C TRP A 53 -0.21 39.56 12.03
N GLU A 54 0.83 39.98 11.31
CA GLU A 54 1.41 41.32 11.40
C GLU A 54 0.39 42.39 10.94
N ARG A 55 -0.30 42.13 9.83
CA ARG A 55 -1.41 42.99 9.36
C ARG A 55 -2.55 43.03 10.38
N GLN A 56 -2.95 41.86 10.91
CA GLN A 56 -4.00 41.78 11.93
C GLN A 56 -3.63 42.53 13.21
N ARG A 57 -2.37 42.44 13.65
CA ARG A 57 -1.86 43.20 14.79
C ARG A 57 -2.05 44.69 14.57
N ARG A 58 -1.60 45.23 13.43
CA ARG A 58 -1.74 46.65 13.09
C ARG A 58 -3.19 47.12 13.11
N LEU A 59 -4.09 46.39 12.45
CA LEU A 59 -5.52 46.72 12.41
C LEU A 59 -6.15 46.72 13.81
N ARG A 60 -5.81 45.74 14.64
CA ARG A 60 -6.33 45.65 16.01
C ARG A 60 -5.75 46.73 16.93
N THR A 61 -4.48 47.09 16.75
CA THR A 61 -3.85 48.20 17.47
C THR A 61 -4.52 49.52 17.11
N GLU A 62 -4.80 49.75 15.84
CA GLU A 62 -5.53 50.94 15.39
C GLU A 62 -6.93 51.01 16.01
N LYS A 63 -7.67 49.89 15.99
CA LYS A 63 -8.97 49.79 16.66
C LYS A 63 -8.88 50.07 18.17
N LEU A 64 -7.86 49.56 18.85
CA LEU A 64 -7.62 49.84 20.26
C LEU A 64 -7.41 51.33 20.51
N ASN A 65 -6.65 52.02 19.64
CA ASN A 65 -6.42 53.46 19.76
C ASN A 65 -7.72 54.26 19.54
N MET A 66 -8.56 53.84 18.58
CA MET A 66 -9.89 54.42 18.35
C MET A 66 -10.80 54.23 19.58
N ASP A 67 -10.88 53.00 20.11
CA ASP A 67 -11.73 52.69 21.26
C ASP A 67 -11.27 53.43 22.52
N ARG A 68 -9.94 53.58 22.73
CA ARG A 68 -9.38 54.40 23.81
C ARG A 68 -9.72 55.88 23.66
N SER A 69 -9.62 56.40 22.44
CA SER A 69 -9.98 57.79 22.14
C SER A 69 -11.47 58.05 22.35
N ALA A 70 -12.33 57.07 22.03
CA ALA A 70 -13.77 57.14 22.30
C ALA A 70 -14.07 57.13 23.80
N LEU A 71 -13.39 56.28 24.58
CA LEU A 71 -13.49 56.27 26.04
C LEU A 71 -13.13 57.63 26.64
N VAL A 72 -11.96 58.19 26.27
CA VAL A 72 -11.51 59.51 26.77
C VAL A 72 -12.50 60.60 26.39
N ARG A 73 -13.01 60.59 25.15
CA ARG A 73 -14.02 61.55 24.70
C ARG A 73 -15.30 61.48 25.53
N LYS A 74 -15.76 60.27 25.86
CA LYS A 74 -16.94 60.08 26.71
C LYS A 74 -16.69 60.50 28.14
N GLU A 75 -15.51 60.19 28.70
CA GLU A 75 -15.12 60.64 30.05
C GLU A 75 -15.06 62.17 30.18
N MET A 76 -14.72 62.88 29.10
CA MET A 76 -14.69 64.35 29.06
C MET A 76 -16.07 65.00 28.86
N GLN A 77 -17.10 64.27 28.42
CA GLN A 77 -18.44 64.83 28.24
C GLN A 77 -19.13 64.95 29.60
N MET A 78 -19.72 66.12 29.89
CA MET A 78 -20.61 66.28 31.05
C MET A 78 -22.05 66.01 30.61
N THR A 79 -22.80 65.28 31.44
CA THR A 79 -24.25 65.08 31.23
C THR A 79 -24.99 66.39 31.53
N ALA A 80 -26.20 66.57 31.00
CA ALA A 80 -27.05 67.75 31.25
C ALA A 80 -27.25 68.06 32.75
N ASP A 81 -27.21 67.03 33.60
CA ASP A 81 -27.31 67.15 35.07
C ASP A 81 -25.98 67.45 35.78
N GLY A 82 -24.92 67.79 35.03
CA GLY A 82 -23.56 68.06 35.55
C GLY A 82 -22.81 66.82 36.07
N ARG A 83 -23.37 65.62 35.92
CA ARG A 83 -22.76 64.34 36.36
C ARG A 83 -21.89 63.70 35.27
N PRO A 84 -20.84 62.95 35.64
CA PRO A 84 -20.05 62.17 34.70
C PRO A 84 -20.90 61.05 34.06
N PRO A 85 -20.76 60.79 32.75
CA PRO A 85 -21.52 59.77 32.04
C PRO A 85 -21.07 58.36 32.42
N SER A 86 -21.94 57.36 32.22
CA SER A 86 -21.59 55.95 32.40
C SER A 86 -20.59 55.50 31.32
N THR A 87 -19.40 55.05 31.72
CA THR A 87 -18.32 54.62 30.80
C THR A 87 -18.03 53.12 30.86
N VAL A 88 -18.93 52.35 31.48
CA VAL A 88 -18.75 50.90 31.70
C VAL A 88 -18.64 50.14 30.37
N ASP A 89 -19.45 50.49 29.38
CA ASP A 89 -19.48 49.80 28.08
C ASP A 89 -18.25 50.13 27.22
N GLU A 90 -17.78 51.37 27.26
CA GLU A 90 -16.56 51.80 26.59
C GLU A 90 -15.33 51.14 27.20
N ARG A 91 -15.25 51.06 28.54
CA ARG A 91 -14.18 50.34 29.23
C ARG A 91 -14.14 48.85 28.86
N LYS A 92 -15.31 48.20 28.80
CA LYS A 92 -15.41 46.81 28.30
C LYS A 92 -14.97 46.69 26.84
N THR A 93 -15.30 47.67 26.00
CA THR A 93 -14.91 47.69 24.59
C THR A 93 -13.40 47.82 24.43
N VAL A 94 -12.77 48.73 25.17
CA VAL A 94 -11.31 48.87 25.22
C VAL A 94 -10.66 47.56 25.68
N GLN A 95 -11.16 46.94 26.75
CA GLN A 95 -10.63 45.66 27.24
C GLN A 95 -10.66 44.56 26.18
N ARG A 96 -11.78 44.42 25.44
CA ARG A 96 -11.89 43.45 24.33
C ARG A 96 -10.87 43.73 23.22
N SER A 97 -10.67 44.99 22.88
CA SER A 97 -9.69 45.38 21.87
C SER A 97 -8.24 45.13 22.34
N GLU A 98 -7.93 45.32 23.62
CA GLU A 98 -6.64 44.94 24.22
C GLU A 98 -6.42 43.42 24.18
N GLU A 99 -7.44 42.62 24.49
CA GLU A 99 -7.40 41.17 24.36
C GLU A 99 -7.15 40.72 22.91
N ALA A 100 -7.81 41.38 21.95
CA ALA A 100 -7.62 41.08 20.53
C ALA A 100 -6.19 41.38 20.04
N VAL A 101 -5.57 42.48 20.50
CA VAL A 101 -4.16 42.80 20.22
C VAL A 101 -3.25 41.74 20.85
N ARG A 102 -3.44 41.43 22.13
CA ARG A 102 -2.66 40.39 22.83
C ARG A 102 -2.74 39.04 22.13
N HIS A 103 -3.91 38.67 21.62
CA HIS A 103 -4.08 37.43 20.85
C HIS A 103 -3.26 37.45 19.54
N ALA A 104 -3.31 38.55 18.77
CA ALA A 104 -2.51 38.65 17.54
C ALA A 104 -1.01 38.57 17.82
N GLU A 105 -0.53 39.23 18.87
CA GLU A 105 0.87 39.13 19.30
C GLU A 105 1.24 37.73 19.78
N HIS A 106 0.34 37.06 20.50
CA HIS A 106 0.54 35.67 20.90
C HIS A 106 0.69 34.77 19.69
N CYS A 107 -0.21 34.87 18.71
CA CYS A 107 -0.14 34.12 17.45
C CYS A 107 1.20 34.36 16.74
N LEU A 108 1.64 35.63 16.59
CA LEU A 108 2.95 35.94 15.99
C LEU A 108 4.11 35.27 16.74
N ARG A 109 4.10 35.27 18.08
CA ARG A 109 5.12 34.60 18.87
C ARG A 109 5.11 33.08 18.66
N GLN A 110 3.92 32.46 18.61
CA GLN A 110 3.81 31.02 18.37
C GLN A 110 4.25 30.66 16.96
N LEU A 111 3.83 31.41 15.94
CA LEU A 111 4.25 31.17 14.55
C LEU A 111 5.77 31.19 14.40
N ARG A 112 6.47 32.14 15.03
CA ARG A 112 7.94 32.18 15.01
C ARG A 112 8.58 30.97 15.68
N LYS A 113 8.04 30.53 16.80
CA LYS A 113 8.52 29.32 17.49
C LYS A 113 8.29 28.08 16.65
N TRP A 114 7.08 27.94 16.09
CA TRP A 114 6.72 26.83 15.23
C TRP A 114 7.52 26.84 13.94
N ALA A 115 7.86 28.00 13.35
CA ALA A 115 8.68 28.05 12.15
C ALA A 115 10.03 27.35 12.34
N ILE A 116 10.67 27.55 13.50
CA ILE A 116 11.94 26.91 13.85
C ILE A 116 11.76 25.41 14.09
N GLU A 117 10.80 25.03 14.93
CA GLU A 117 10.56 23.62 15.26
C GLU A 117 10.09 22.82 14.02
N TYR A 118 9.28 23.44 13.19
CA TYR A 118 8.73 22.82 11.98
C TYR A 118 9.83 22.47 10.97
N GLN A 119 10.87 23.29 10.83
CA GLN A 119 12.01 22.94 9.96
C GLN A 119 12.69 21.65 10.42
N ARG A 120 12.85 21.47 11.73
CA ARG A 120 13.41 20.25 12.32
C ARG A 120 12.48 19.05 12.10
N VAL A 121 11.18 19.22 12.27
CA VAL A 121 10.19 18.16 12.05
C VAL A 121 10.10 17.78 10.58
N LEU A 122 10.12 18.76 9.67
CA LEU A 122 10.11 18.56 8.22
C LEU A 122 11.34 17.78 7.75
N ALA A 123 12.52 18.07 8.30
CA ALA A 123 13.73 17.31 8.00
C ALA A 123 13.62 15.84 8.44
N GLN A 124 13.09 15.58 9.64
CA GLN A 124 12.85 14.22 10.13
C GLN A 124 11.80 13.49 9.31
N PHE A 125 10.73 14.19 8.93
CA PHE A 125 9.69 13.68 8.04
C PHE A 125 10.29 13.23 6.70
N ARG A 126 11.04 14.11 6.02
CA ARG A 126 11.72 13.76 4.75
C ARG A 126 12.68 12.58 4.91
N ALA A 127 13.47 12.55 5.99
CA ALA A 127 14.37 11.46 6.27
C ALA A 127 13.62 10.13 6.48
N GLY A 128 12.45 10.15 7.13
CA GLY A 128 11.60 8.96 7.32
C GLY A 128 10.98 8.43 6.02
N PHE A 129 10.65 9.31 5.07
CA PHE A 129 10.09 8.92 3.77
C PHE A 129 11.14 8.52 2.73
N SER A 130 12.40 8.94 2.88
CA SER A 130 13.47 8.64 1.93
C SER A 130 13.66 7.13 1.65
N PRO A 131 13.66 6.22 2.64
CA PRO A 131 13.73 4.79 2.39
C PRO A 131 12.51 4.25 1.64
N LEU A 132 11.32 4.78 1.93
CA LEU A 132 10.08 4.35 1.29
C LEU A 132 10.04 4.79 -0.18
N SER A 133 10.46 6.02 -0.48
CA SER A 133 10.64 6.50 -1.85
C SER A 133 11.63 5.61 -2.61
N THR A 134 12.80 5.34 -2.01
CA THR A 134 13.81 4.46 -2.60
C THR A 134 13.27 3.06 -2.87
N TYR A 135 12.46 2.52 -1.95
CA TYR A 135 11.81 1.21 -2.12
C TYR A 135 10.87 1.21 -3.33
N VAL A 136 10.02 2.22 -3.46
CA VAL A 136 9.10 2.35 -4.60
C VAL A 136 9.88 2.51 -5.92
N ASP A 137 10.94 3.30 -5.93
CA ASP A 137 11.69 3.61 -7.16
C ASP A 137 12.60 2.45 -7.62
N GLN A 138 13.13 1.65 -6.70
CA GLN A 138 14.11 0.60 -7.03
C GLN A 138 13.52 -0.81 -6.95
N ILE A 139 12.75 -1.10 -5.91
CA ILE A 139 12.34 -2.47 -5.59
C ILE A 139 11.09 -2.86 -6.40
N VAL A 140 10.16 -1.92 -6.63
CA VAL A 140 8.99 -2.20 -7.48
C VAL A 140 9.40 -2.58 -8.91
N PRO A 141 10.27 -1.83 -9.62
CA PRO A 141 10.73 -2.24 -10.96
C PRO A 141 11.45 -3.59 -10.95
N ALA A 142 12.32 -3.84 -9.96
CA ALA A 142 13.05 -5.11 -9.85
C ALA A 142 12.10 -6.30 -9.63
N ALA A 143 11.10 -6.15 -8.76
CA ALA A 143 10.08 -7.16 -8.51
C ALA A 143 9.21 -7.41 -9.75
N VAL A 144 8.85 -6.35 -10.49
CA VAL A 144 8.11 -6.45 -11.77
C VAL A 144 8.89 -7.25 -12.81
N ILE A 145 10.20 -7.05 -12.92
CA ILE A 145 11.07 -7.82 -13.82
C ILE A 145 11.12 -9.30 -13.39
N SER A 146 11.26 -9.55 -12.09
CA SER A 146 11.27 -10.91 -11.53
C SER A 146 9.97 -11.66 -11.82
N LEU A 147 8.82 -11.04 -11.55
CA LEU A 147 7.50 -11.61 -11.84
C LEU A 147 7.32 -11.90 -13.35
N ASN A 148 7.84 -11.02 -14.21
CA ASN A 148 7.79 -11.22 -15.65
C ASN A 148 8.62 -12.43 -16.10
N ARG A 149 9.82 -12.62 -15.52
CA ARG A 149 10.68 -13.78 -15.80
C ARG A 149 10.04 -15.09 -15.32
N MET A 150 9.41 -15.08 -14.14
CA MET A 150 8.70 -16.24 -13.62
C MET A 150 7.51 -16.63 -14.52
N ALA A 151 6.72 -15.66 -14.98
CA ALA A 151 5.62 -15.91 -15.89
C ALA A 151 6.10 -16.53 -17.22
N GLN A 152 7.16 -15.97 -17.82
CA GLN A 152 7.76 -16.50 -19.05
C GLN A 152 8.30 -17.93 -18.89
N ALA A 153 8.91 -18.25 -17.74
CA ALA A 153 9.41 -19.59 -17.46
C ALA A 153 8.28 -20.63 -17.38
N ILE A 154 7.14 -20.25 -16.78
CA ILE A 154 5.95 -21.10 -16.71
C ILE A 154 5.36 -21.30 -18.11
N ASP A 155 5.21 -20.23 -18.89
CA ASP A 155 4.70 -20.31 -20.27
C ASP A 155 5.58 -21.20 -21.16
N ALA A 156 6.91 -21.09 -21.02
CA ALA A 156 7.87 -21.94 -21.73
C ALA A 156 7.77 -23.41 -21.30
N TYR A 157 7.58 -23.69 -20.01
CA TYR A 157 7.40 -25.04 -19.49
C TYR A 157 6.11 -25.70 -20.02
N ILE A 158 5.00 -24.95 -20.01
CA ILE A 158 3.72 -25.41 -20.57
C ILE A 158 3.86 -25.69 -22.07
N SER A 159 4.57 -24.83 -22.80
CA SER A 159 4.78 -24.97 -24.25
C SER A 159 5.74 -26.10 -24.65
N THR A 160 6.63 -26.51 -23.74
CA THR A 160 7.63 -27.57 -23.98
C THR A 160 7.24 -28.94 -23.41
N SER A 161 6.12 -29.04 -22.69
CA SER A 161 5.58 -30.35 -22.28
C SER A 161 5.25 -31.16 -23.53
N PRO A 162 5.97 -32.27 -23.81
CA PRO A 162 5.63 -33.13 -24.93
C PRO A 162 4.22 -33.67 -24.72
N VAL A 163 3.48 -33.77 -25.82
CA VAL A 163 2.24 -34.53 -25.97
C VAL A 163 2.33 -35.78 -25.08
N LYS A 164 1.37 -35.94 -24.15
CA LYS A 164 1.19 -37.21 -23.44
C LYS A 164 1.17 -38.31 -24.49
N GLY A 165 2.21 -39.12 -24.51
CA GLY A 165 2.35 -40.25 -25.41
C GLY A 165 1.38 -41.36 -25.00
N ASP A 166 0.08 -41.14 -25.18
CA ASP A 166 -0.93 -42.21 -25.10
C ASP A 166 -1.01 -42.99 -26.43
N SER A 167 -0.40 -42.50 -27.51
CA SER A 167 -0.47 -43.14 -28.83
C SER A 167 0.73 -44.02 -29.18
N THR A 168 1.82 -43.98 -28.42
CA THR A 168 3.03 -44.77 -28.72
C THR A 168 3.02 -46.17 -28.11
N PHE A 169 2.18 -46.42 -27.09
CA PHE A 169 2.06 -47.76 -26.49
C PHE A 169 1.04 -48.67 -27.19
N GLN A 170 0.17 -48.10 -28.04
CA GLN A 170 -0.91 -48.84 -28.72
C GLN A 170 -0.44 -49.50 -30.03
N ILE A 171 0.66 -49.05 -30.63
CA ILE A 171 1.24 -49.63 -31.85
C ILE A 171 2.04 -50.91 -31.55
N LEU A 172 2.51 -51.10 -30.32
CA LEU A 172 3.27 -52.29 -29.91
C LEU A 172 2.39 -53.44 -29.38
N SER A 173 1.09 -53.21 -29.15
CA SER A 173 0.16 -54.22 -28.65
C SER A 173 -0.59 -54.98 -29.75
N ASP A 174 -0.61 -54.49 -31.00
CA ASP A 174 -1.37 -55.11 -32.09
C ASP A 174 -0.59 -56.21 -32.84
N ASP A 175 0.71 -56.39 -32.60
CA ASP A 175 1.55 -57.33 -33.38
C ASP A 175 1.89 -58.64 -32.62
N ALA A 176 1.24 -58.91 -31.49
CA ALA A 176 1.37 -60.19 -30.78
C ALA A 176 0.16 -61.10 -31.08
N THR A 177 0.14 -61.72 -32.25
CA THR A 177 -0.74 -62.87 -32.52
C THR A 177 -0.18 -64.11 -31.80
N PRO A 178 -0.87 -64.72 -30.82
CA PRO A 178 -0.46 -66.03 -30.33
C PRO A 178 -0.90 -67.11 -31.33
N LEU A 179 0.06 -67.89 -31.84
CA LEU A 179 -0.17 -69.14 -32.56
C LEU A 179 -0.90 -70.13 -31.62
N ASN A 180 -2.21 -70.23 -31.76
CA ASN A 180 -3.02 -71.23 -31.09
C ASN A 180 -2.89 -72.58 -31.81
N LEU A 181 -1.96 -73.41 -31.36
CA LEU A 181 -1.92 -74.84 -31.64
C LEU A 181 -2.48 -75.56 -30.41
N ASN A 182 -3.77 -75.95 -30.44
CA ASN A 182 -4.19 -77.18 -29.77
C ASN A 182 -5.62 -77.64 -30.11
N ASN A 183 -5.71 -78.98 -30.12
CA ASN A 183 -6.86 -79.90 -30.12
C ASN A 183 -7.47 -80.31 -31.47
N SER A 184 -7.76 -81.59 -31.73
CA SER A 184 -7.54 -82.84 -30.99
C SER A 184 -7.83 -84.06 -31.88
N ASP A 185 -7.35 -85.23 -31.44
CA ASP A 185 -7.88 -86.59 -31.70
C ASP A 185 -7.53 -87.32 -33.01
N SER A 186 -6.35 -87.96 -33.00
CA SER A 186 -6.08 -89.16 -33.79
C SER A 186 -6.73 -90.39 -33.13
N THR A 187 -7.67 -90.99 -33.87
CA THR A 187 -8.13 -92.38 -33.75
C THR A 187 -6.98 -93.38 -33.57
N ALA A 188 -7.05 -94.28 -32.59
CA ALA A 188 -6.61 -95.68 -32.74
C ALA A 188 -6.96 -96.57 -31.53
N HIS A 189 -7.62 -97.69 -31.83
CA HIS A 189 -7.87 -98.83 -30.97
C HIS A 189 -6.59 -99.61 -30.61
N MET A 190 -6.56 -100.15 -29.37
CA MET A 190 -5.81 -101.33 -28.88
C MET A 190 -4.27 -101.20 -28.92
N ARG A 191 -3.46 -101.70 -27.98
CA ARG A 191 -3.51 -102.95 -27.23
C ARG A 191 -2.39 -102.95 -26.16
N ARG A 192 -2.77 -103.29 -24.92
CA ARG A 192 -2.11 -104.24 -23.98
C ARG A 192 -0.66 -104.01 -23.52
N GLY A 193 -0.58 -103.91 -22.19
CA GLY A 193 0.39 -104.61 -21.35
C GLY A 193 1.68 -103.82 -21.14
N GLY A 194 2.13 -103.55 -19.94
CA GLY A 194 1.80 -104.07 -18.62
C GLY A 194 2.99 -103.78 -17.72
N SER A 195 2.80 -103.90 -16.40
CA SER A 195 3.82 -104.07 -15.33
C SER A 195 4.91 -102.98 -15.23
N ASP A 196 5.32 -102.47 -14.08
CA ASP A 196 5.01 -102.65 -12.67
C ASP A 196 5.75 -101.50 -11.93
N ALA A 197 5.36 -101.24 -10.68
CA ALA A 197 6.19 -100.68 -9.60
C ALA A 197 6.58 -99.17 -9.60
N VAL A 198 5.67 -98.30 -9.12
CA VAL A 198 5.59 -97.66 -7.76
C VAL A 198 6.87 -97.76 -6.87
N PRO A 199 7.19 -96.81 -5.94
CA PRO A 199 7.22 -95.33 -5.97
C PRO A 199 8.40 -94.73 -5.14
N GLY A 200 8.39 -93.41 -4.92
CA GLY A 200 9.03 -92.75 -3.76
C GLY A 200 10.28 -91.95 -4.12
N THR A 201 10.54 -90.77 -3.56
CA THR A 201 9.99 -90.06 -2.40
C THR A 201 10.41 -88.60 -2.50
N SER A 202 9.58 -87.73 -1.90
CA SER A 202 9.90 -86.46 -1.25
C SER A 202 11.34 -86.40 -0.66
N THR A 203 11.98 -85.24 -0.53
CA THR A 203 11.75 -84.30 0.57
C THR A 203 12.62 -83.04 0.36
N ASN A 204 12.05 -81.88 0.68
CA ASN A 204 12.76 -80.62 0.90
C ASN A 204 13.00 -80.50 2.42
N GLU A 205 14.25 -80.40 2.83
CA GLU A 205 14.78 -79.63 3.97
C GLU A 205 16.27 -79.35 3.73
#